data_AF-A0A4U5PP85-F1
#
_entry.id   AF-A0A4U5PP85-F1
#
_cell.length_a   1.000
_cell.length_b   1.000
_cell.length_c   1.000
_cell.angle_alpha   90.00
_cell.angle_beta   90.00
_cell.angle_gamma   90.00
#
_symmetry.space_group_name_H-M   'P 1'
#
loop_
_entity.id
_entity.type
_entity.pdbx_description
1 polymer ?
#
loop_
_entity_poly.entity_id
_entity_poly.type
_entity_poly.pdbx_seq_one_letter_code
_entity_poly.pdbx_strand_id
1 'polypeptide(L)'
;MAETQHKEKMVNGNSCEVSCHSNPDPSTQPPSDRPVRVYADGIYDLFHFGHARSLEQAKKAFPNTYLLVGCCNDEITHKYKGKTVMTEEERYESLRHCKYDFCGVDEVIPGAPWVIDQEFLDKHNIDYVAHDSLPYADASGAGKDVYEFVKKVGRFKETRRTDGISTSDIIMRIVKDYNQYVLRNLDRGYSRKELGVSYVKEKRLRVNMRLKKLQEKVKEQQEKVGEKIQIVAMHRNEWVENADRWVAGFLEMFEEGCHKMGTAIRDRIQERLRGQLSNGLLEDGKSNRGEGKNKSEALKYKAIAIASILFAGAVGVCLPILGKTIPVLRPEKTIFFIIKAFAAGVILSTGFIHVLPDAFDSLTSPCLGENPWAQPEERGDEEKAAVEAHEGHVHTHATHGHSHGLVDSSGSGPSQLIRHRVITQVLELGIVVHSVIIGVSLGASESPETIRPLVAALSFHQFFEGMGLGGCITQAKFKTKTIVIMALFFSLTTPVGIAIGIGISNVYNENSPKALIVEGIFNAASAGILIYMALVDLLAADFMHPKVQSNGALQFGVNVSLLIGAGCMSLLAKWA
;
A
#
# COMPACT_ATOMS: atom_id res chain seq x y z
N MET A 1 -22.48 43.78 -50.52
CA MET A 1 -21.10 43.59 -50.04
C MET A 1 -21.15 42.50 -48.99
N ALA A 2 -21.18 41.20 -49.33
CA ALA A 2 -20.15 40.39 -50.00
C ALA A 2 -18.83 40.37 -49.21
N GLU A 3 -18.58 39.28 -48.46
CA GLU A 3 -17.36 38.44 -48.46
C GLU A 3 -17.46 37.40 -47.30
N THR A 4 -16.91 36.18 -47.27
CA THR A 4 -16.58 35.11 -48.24
C THR A 4 -16.17 33.87 -47.42
N GLN A 5 -16.88 32.76 -47.63
CA GLN A 5 -16.43 31.35 -47.72
C GLN A 5 -15.07 30.90 -47.13
N HIS A 6 -15.08 29.72 -46.47
CA HIS A 6 -14.07 28.70 -46.76
C HIS A 6 -14.66 27.28 -46.80
N LYS A 7 -14.34 26.59 -47.91
CA LYS A 7 -14.83 25.31 -48.42
C LYS A 7 -14.31 24.06 -47.71
N GLU A 8 -15.15 23.02 -47.79
CA GLU A 8 -14.86 21.58 -47.70
C GLU A 8 -13.79 21.10 -48.69
N LYS A 9 -13.07 20.03 -48.31
CA LYS A 9 -12.26 19.21 -49.22
C LYS A 9 -12.54 17.73 -48.97
N MET A 10 -13.07 17.07 -50.00
CA MET A 10 -13.20 15.61 -50.13
C MET A 10 -11.83 14.91 -50.20
N VAL A 11 -11.75 13.70 -49.64
CA VAL A 11 -10.93 12.62 -50.19
C VAL A 11 -11.79 11.36 -50.28
N ASN A 12 -11.86 10.86 -51.51
CA ASN A 12 -12.60 9.70 -51.97
C ASN A 12 -11.77 8.44 -51.69
N GLY A 13 -12.39 7.38 -51.17
CA GLY A 13 -11.74 6.10 -50.90
C GLY A 13 -12.75 4.96 -50.96
N ASN A 14 -12.79 4.29 -52.12
CA ASN A 14 -13.61 3.12 -52.42
C ASN A 14 -13.58 2.08 -51.28
N SER A 15 -14.75 1.75 -50.75
CA SER A 15 -14.98 0.46 -50.09
C SER A 15 -16.03 -0.29 -50.88
N CYS A 16 -15.68 -1.52 -51.25
CA CYS A 16 -16.50 -2.42 -52.04
C CYS A 16 -17.78 -2.78 -51.28
N GLU A 17 -18.94 -2.42 -51.85
CA GLU A 17 -20.20 -3.09 -51.55
C GLU A 17 -20.09 -4.54 -52.01
N VAL A 18 -19.82 -5.45 -51.07
CA VAL A 18 -20.14 -6.86 -51.27
C VAL A 18 -21.62 -7.01 -50.94
N SER A 19 -22.45 -6.97 -51.98
CA SER A 19 -23.86 -7.33 -51.91
C SER A 19 -23.98 -8.84 -51.65
N CYS A 20 -24.03 -9.22 -50.38
CA CYS A 20 -24.46 -10.55 -49.97
C CYS A 20 -25.99 -10.62 -50.00
N HIS A 21 -26.61 -10.54 -51.18
CA HIS A 21 -28.00 -11.00 -51.36
C HIS A 21 -27.99 -12.53 -51.40
N SER A 22 -27.73 -13.18 -50.27
CA SER A 22 -28.29 -14.50 -50.02
C SER A 22 -29.74 -14.28 -49.62
N ASN A 23 -30.70 -14.72 -50.45
CA ASN A 23 -32.08 -14.85 -49.99
C ASN A 23 -32.04 -15.61 -48.66
N PRO A 24 -32.54 -15.05 -47.54
CA PRO A 24 -32.63 -15.79 -46.30
C PRO A 24 -33.42 -17.07 -46.58
N ASP A 25 -32.91 -18.20 -46.11
CA ASP A 25 -33.62 -19.49 -46.17
C ASP A 25 -35.07 -19.26 -45.72
N PRO A 26 -36.09 -19.67 -46.50
CA PRO A 26 -37.50 -19.44 -46.15
C PRO A 26 -37.90 -19.95 -44.76
N SER A 27 -37.10 -20.83 -44.13
CA SER A 27 -37.24 -21.26 -42.74
C SER A 27 -36.81 -20.23 -41.67
N THR A 28 -36.16 -19.12 -42.07
CA THR A 28 -35.63 -18.09 -41.15
C THR A 28 -36.45 -16.80 -41.13
N GLN A 29 -37.52 -16.70 -41.92
CA GLN A 29 -38.44 -15.58 -41.86
C GLN A 29 -39.44 -15.76 -40.72
N PRO A 30 -39.78 -14.68 -39.99
CA PRO A 30 -40.75 -14.77 -38.91
C PRO A 30 -42.12 -15.19 -39.44
N PRO A 31 -42.85 -16.08 -38.74
CA PRO A 31 -44.19 -16.49 -39.14
C PRO A 31 -45.15 -15.30 -39.19
N SER A 32 -46.06 -15.30 -40.18
CA SER A 32 -47.05 -14.22 -40.37
C SER A 32 -48.43 -14.56 -39.79
N ASP A 33 -48.69 -15.84 -39.51
CA ASP A 33 -49.97 -16.40 -39.08
C ASP A 33 -50.09 -16.59 -37.55
N ARG A 34 -48.97 -16.54 -36.83
CA ARG A 34 -48.89 -16.69 -35.36
C ARG A 34 -47.81 -15.79 -34.76
N PRO A 35 -47.86 -15.52 -33.45
CA PRO A 35 -46.77 -14.83 -32.77
C PRO A 35 -45.42 -15.55 -32.95
N VAL A 36 -44.36 -14.77 -33.10
CA VAL A 36 -42.97 -15.26 -33.15
C VAL A 36 -42.57 -15.74 -31.76
N ARG A 37 -42.19 -17.02 -31.64
CA ARG A 37 -41.84 -17.65 -30.37
C ARG A 37 -40.35 -17.44 -30.09
N VAL A 38 -40.04 -16.54 -29.18
CA VAL A 38 -38.67 -16.22 -28.78
C VAL A 38 -38.37 -16.93 -27.47
N TYR A 39 -37.25 -17.64 -27.40
CA TYR A 39 -36.77 -18.29 -26.18
C TYR A 39 -35.59 -17.51 -25.59
N ALA A 40 -35.65 -17.16 -24.32
CA ALA A 40 -34.52 -16.61 -23.58
C ALA A 40 -34.21 -17.50 -22.39
N ASP A 41 -32.94 -17.82 -22.16
CA ASP A 41 -32.52 -18.67 -21.06
C ASP A 41 -31.58 -17.97 -20.09
N GLY A 42 -31.52 -18.53 -18.89
CA GLY A 42 -30.63 -18.05 -17.85
C GLY A 42 -30.83 -18.72 -16.51
N ILE A 43 -29.99 -18.31 -15.57
CA ILE A 43 -30.10 -18.77 -14.18
C ILE A 43 -31.12 -17.93 -13.42
N TYR A 44 -31.13 -16.62 -13.66
CA TYR A 44 -32.04 -15.66 -13.02
C TYR A 44 -31.95 -15.60 -11.48
N ASP A 45 -30.79 -15.94 -10.93
CA ASP A 45 -30.50 -15.80 -9.49
C ASP A 45 -30.46 -14.32 -9.07
N LEU A 46 -31.05 -14.02 -7.90
CA LEU A 46 -31.33 -12.67 -7.41
C LEU A 46 -31.96 -11.80 -8.51
N PHE A 47 -33.13 -12.22 -9.01
CA PHE A 47 -33.78 -11.59 -10.15
C PHE A 47 -33.84 -10.05 -10.01
N HIS A 48 -33.30 -9.35 -11.01
CA HIS A 48 -33.04 -7.91 -10.94
C HIS A 48 -33.33 -7.22 -12.28
N PHE A 49 -33.36 -5.88 -12.29
CA PHE A 49 -33.75 -5.10 -13.47
C PHE A 49 -32.89 -5.35 -14.71
N GLY A 50 -31.64 -5.78 -14.55
CA GLY A 50 -30.80 -6.22 -15.69
C GLY A 50 -31.36 -7.44 -16.43
N HIS A 51 -31.93 -8.41 -15.70
CA HIS A 51 -32.62 -9.57 -16.31
C HIS A 51 -33.91 -9.11 -16.98
N ALA A 52 -34.73 -8.32 -16.28
CA ALA A 52 -35.98 -7.81 -16.82
C ALA A 52 -35.80 -7.01 -18.11
N ARG A 53 -34.75 -6.17 -18.22
CA ARG A 53 -34.42 -5.42 -19.45
C ARG A 53 -33.92 -6.31 -20.60
N SER A 54 -33.24 -7.41 -20.29
CA SER A 54 -32.84 -8.39 -21.31
C SER A 54 -34.07 -9.13 -21.85
N LEU A 55 -35.00 -9.52 -20.98
CA LEU A 55 -36.27 -10.13 -21.35
C LEU A 55 -37.18 -9.16 -22.13
N GLU A 56 -37.22 -7.88 -21.75
CA GLU A 56 -37.90 -6.82 -22.50
C GLU A 56 -37.35 -6.70 -23.94
N GLN A 57 -36.03 -6.75 -24.12
CA GLN A 57 -35.42 -6.74 -25.46
C GLN A 57 -35.84 -7.96 -26.27
N ALA A 58 -35.90 -9.14 -25.65
CA ALA A 58 -36.38 -10.36 -26.31
C ALA A 58 -37.85 -10.25 -26.71
N LYS A 59 -38.72 -9.74 -25.81
CA LYS A 59 -40.16 -9.52 -26.08
C LYS A 59 -40.40 -8.50 -27.20
N LYS A 60 -39.54 -7.47 -27.30
CA LYS A 60 -39.62 -6.41 -28.32
C LYS A 60 -38.86 -6.73 -29.61
N ALA A 61 -38.23 -7.89 -29.72
CA ALA A 61 -37.45 -8.27 -30.91
C ALA A 61 -38.30 -8.31 -32.19
N PHE A 62 -39.60 -8.60 -32.05
CA PHE A 62 -40.57 -8.59 -33.15
C PHE A 62 -41.88 -7.91 -32.75
N PRO A 63 -42.68 -7.39 -33.71
CA PRO A 63 -43.95 -6.72 -33.40
C PRO A 63 -44.98 -7.60 -32.67
N ASN A 64 -45.00 -8.91 -32.96
CA ASN A 64 -45.89 -9.88 -32.32
C ASN A 64 -45.06 -11.07 -31.79
N THR A 65 -44.66 -10.99 -30.53
CA THR A 65 -43.74 -11.94 -29.90
C THR A 65 -44.40 -12.69 -28.74
N TYR A 66 -44.20 -14.01 -28.69
CA TYR A 66 -44.47 -14.87 -27.55
C TYR A 66 -43.13 -15.29 -26.91
N LEU A 67 -42.84 -14.81 -25.70
CA LEU A 67 -41.58 -14.98 -24.99
C LEU A 67 -41.66 -16.18 -24.03
N LEU A 68 -40.88 -17.20 -24.35
CA LEU A 68 -40.58 -18.32 -23.47
C LEU A 68 -39.29 -18.05 -22.70
N VAL A 69 -39.31 -18.26 -21.39
CA VAL A 69 -38.13 -18.07 -20.55
C VAL A 69 -37.73 -19.38 -19.87
N GLY A 70 -36.59 -19.92 -20.28
CA GLY A 70 -36.02 -21.13 -19.70
C GLY A 70 -35.14 -20.84 -18.49
N CYS A 71 -35.37 -21.57 -17.40
CA CYS A 71 -34.59 -21.42 -16.18
C CYS A 71 -33.92 -22.74 -15.78
N CYS A 72 -32.58 -22.75 -15.72
CA CYS A 72 -31.81 -23.93 -15.34
C CYS A 72 -32.14 -24.35 -13.89
N ASN A 73 -32.16 -25.66 -13.62
CA ASN A 73 -32.32 -26.20 -12.27
C ASN A 73 -31.02 -26.00 -11.44
N ASP A 74 -31.11 -26.17 -10.12
CA ASP A 74 -29.98 -25.96 -9.21
C ASP A 74 -28.84 -26.96 -9.47
N GLU A 75 -29.17 -28.23 -9.79
CA GLU A 75 -28.18 -29.28 -10.07
C GLU A 75 -27.28 -28.92 -11.26
N ILE A 76 -27.87 -28.57 -12.41
CA ILE A 76 -27.14 -28.17 -13.62
C ILE A 76 -26.37 -26.87 -13.36
N THR A 77 -26.99 -25.91 -12.68
CA THR A 77 -26.37 -24.61 -12.39
C THR A 77 -25.12 -24.77 -11.51
N HIS A 78 -25.21 -25.58 -10.45
CA HIS A 78 -24.08 -25.82 -9.55
C HIS A 78 -22.97 -26.61 -10.22
N LYS A 79 -23.31 -27.51 -11.14
CA LYS A 79 -22.35 -28.31 -11.91
C LYS A 79 -21.54 -27.47 -12.91
N TYR A 80 -22.19 -26.58 -13.65
CA TYR A 80 -21.55 -25.89 -14.79
C TYR A 80 -21.28 -24.40 -14.59
N LYS A 81 -21.83 -23.77 -13.54
CA LYS A 81 -21.63 -22.34 -13.25
C LYS A 81 -21.09 -22.08 -11.86
N GLY A 82 -21.81 -22.53 -10.84
CA GLY A 82 -21.55 -22.18 -9.45
C GLY A 82 -22.83 -22.14 -8.61
N LYS A 83 -22.67 -21.82 -7.32
CA LYS A 83 -23.78 -21.79 -6.36
C LYS A 83 -24.75 -20.64 -6.64
N THR A 84 -26.02 -20.90 -6.40
CA THR A 84 -27.12 -19.93 -6.40
C THR A 84 -27.44 -19.48 -4.97
N VAL A 85 -27.91 -18.23 -4.82
CA VAL A 85 -28.45 -17.73 -3.55
C VAL A 85 -29.92 -18.13 -3.40
N MET A 86 -30.70 -17.98 -4.48
CA MET A 86 -32.09 -18.42 -4.55
C MET A 86 -32.18 -19.87 -5.04
N THR A 87 -33.10 -20.62 -4.46
CA THR A 87 -33.49 -21.96 -4.93
C THR A 87 -34.13 -21.89 -6.31
N GLU A 88 -34.14 -23.01 -7.03
CA GLU A 88 -34.76 -23.08 -8.35
C GLU A 88 -36.25 -22.67 -8.37
N GLU A 89 -37.02 -23.08 -7.37
CA GLU A 89 -38.44 -22.70 -7.26
C GLU A 89 -38.63 -21.18 -7.07
N GLU A 90 -37.80 -20.54 -6.24
CA GLU A 90 -37.84 -19.09 -6.06
C GLU A 90 -37.48 -18.34 -7.35
N ARG A 91 -36.55 -18.88 -8.15
CA ARG A 91 -36.18 -18.33 -9.46
C ARG A 91 -37.29 -18.50 -10.48
N TYR A 92 -37.95 -19.67 -10.50
CA TYR A 92 -39.11 -19.92 -11.37
C TYR A 92 -40.26 -18.96 -11.07
N GLU A 93 -40.59 -18.76 -9.80
CA GLU A 93 -41.63 -17.79 -9.40
C GLU A 93 -41.24 -16.35 -9.73
N SER A 94 -39.97 -15.96 -9.51
CA SER A 94 -39.50 -14.62 -9.87
C SER A 94 -39.74 -14.30 -11.36
N LEU A 95 -39.55 -15.28 -12.23
CA LEU A 95 -39.81 -15.14 -13.67
C LEU A 95 -41.30 -15.08 -14.00
N ARG A 96 -42.13 -15.91 -13.35
CA ARG A 96 -43.60 -15.89 -13.51
C ARG A 96 -44.21 -14.54 -13.15
N HIS A 97 -43.52 -13.75 -12.32
CA HIS A 97 -43.94 -12.41 -11.95
C HIS A 97 -43.36 -11.29 -12.84
N CYS A 98 -42.50 -11.57 -13.82
CA CYS A 98 -42.07 -10.58 -14.83
C CYS A 98 -43.14 -10.37 -15.93
N LYS A 99 -44.35 -9.97 -15.50
CA LYS A 99 -45.53 -9.80 -16.36
C LYS A 99 -45.83 -8.36 -16.75
N TYR A 100 -45.03 -7.38 -16.31
CA TYR A 100 -45.24 -5.98 -16.67
C TYR A 100 -45.26 -5.81 -18.20
N ASP A 101 -46.09 -4.87 -18.69
CA ASP A 101 -46.34 -4.55 -20.11
C ASP A 101 -45.08 -4.40 -20.99
N PHE A 102 -43.92 -4.21 -20.37
CA PHE A 102 -42.63 -4.04 -21.03
C PHE A 102 -41.71 -5.28 -20.99
N CYS A 103 -41.82 -6.19 -20.00
CA CYS A 103 -41.00 -7.41 -19.88
C CYS A 103 -41.72 -8.66 -20.47
N GLY A 104 -43.04 -8.75 -20.25
CA GLY A 104 -43.96 -9.68 -20.90
C GLY A 104 -43.51 -11.15 -21.02
N VAL A 105 -43.07 -11.80 -19.94
CA VAL A 105 -42.84 -13.25 -19.94
C VAL A 105 -44.18 -13.97 -20.08
N ASP A 106 -44.37 -14.70 -21.19
CA ASP A 106 -45.62 -15.41 -21.46
C ASP A 106 -45.61 -16.83 -20.86
N GLU A 107 -44.46 -17.50 -20.94
CA GLU A 107 -44.28 -18.87 -20.49
C GLU A 107 -42.91 -19.05 -19.81
N VAL A 108 -42.88 -19.76 -18.68
CA VAL A 108 -41.63 -20.14 -18.01
C VAL A 108 -41.43 -21.64 -18.17
N ILE A 109 -40.23 -22.05 -18.62
CA ILE A 109 -39.83 -23.44 -18.77
C ILE A 109 -38.87 -23.81 -17.62
N PRO A 110 -39.34 -24.54 -16.59
CA PRO A 110 -38.48 -25.07 -15.53
C PRO A 110 -37.52 -26.14 -16.06
N GLY A 111 -36.38 -26.30 -15.40
CA GLY A 111 -35.40 -27.34 -15.75
C GLY A 111 -34.83 -27.20 -17.17
N ALA A 112 -34.63 -25.96 -17.63
CA ALA A 112 -34.08 -25.70 -18.95
C ALA A 112 -32.70 -26.36 -19.15
N PRO A 113 -32.41 -26.90 -20.34
CA PRO A 113 -31.13 -27.54 -20.62
C PRO A 113 -29.99 -26.52 -20.64
N TRP A 114 -28.76 -26.99 -20.37
CA TRP A 114 -27.56 -26.15 -20.43
C TRP A 114 -27.13 -25.81 -21.87
N VAL A 115 -27.39 -26.72 -22.80
CA VAL A 115 -27.12 -26.56 -24.24
C VAL A 115 -28.43 -26.85 -24.98
N ILE A 116 -28.81 -25.95 -25.89
CA ILE A 116 -30.04 -26.06 -26.67
C ILE A 116 -29.78 -26.91 -27.91
N ASP A 117 -30.57 -27.95 -28.13
CA ASP A 117 -30.54 -28.81 -29.31
C ASP A 117 -31.80 -28.64 -30.17
N GLN A 118 -31.82 -29.29 -31.34
CA GLN A 118 -32.96 -29.23 -32.26
C GLN A 118 -34.23 -29.85 -31.65
N GLU A 119 -34.09 -30.91 -30.85
CA GLU A 119 -35.23 -31.58 -30.19
C GLU A 119 -35.94 -30.61 -29.23
N PHE A 120 -35.18 -29.83 -28.44
CA PHE A 120 -35.73 -28.82 -27.56
C PHE A 120 -36.41 -27.68 -28.32
N LEU A 121 -35.80 -27.21 -29.42
CA LEU A 121 -36.39 -26.17 -30.27
C LEU A 121 -37.74 -26.62 -30.85
N ASP A 122 -37.80 -27.85 -31.35
CA ASP A 122 -39.01 -28.42 -31.96
C ASP A 122 -40.10 -28.66 -30.92
N LYS A 123 -39.74 -29.22 -29.75
CA LYS A 123 -40.66 -29.50 -28.64
C LYS A 123 -41.42 -28.25 -28.17
N HIS A 124 -40.73 -27.11 -28.07
CA HIS A 124 -41.32 -25.85 -27.62
C HIS A 124 -41.73 -24.92 -28.78
N ASN A 125 -41.57 -25.37 -30.02
CA ASN A 125 -41.85 -24.63 -31.24
C ASN A 125 -41.17 -23.25 -31.23
N ILE A 126 -39.89 -23.20 -30.84
CA ILE A 126 -39.10 -21.98 -30.68
C ILE A 126 -38.65 -21.49 -32.04
N ASP A 127 -38.89 -20.22 -32.37
CA ASP A 127 -38.49 -19.58 -33.64
C ASP A 127 -37.09 -18.95 -33.57
N TYR A 128 -36.79 -18.26 -32.47
CA TYR A 128 -35.51 -17.60 -32.23
C TYR A 128 -35.07 -17.76 -30.77
N VAL A 129 -33.76 -17.75 -30.52
CA VAL A 129 -33.18 -17.73 -29.18
C VAL A 129 -32.54 -16.37 -28.93
N ALA A 130 -32.87 -15.74 -27.80
CA ALA A 130 -32.38 -14.43 -27.41
C ALA A 130 -31.44 -14.52 -26.20
N HIS A 131 -30.20 -14.09 -26.36
CA HIS A 131 -29.21 -13.98 -25.28
C HIS A 131 -28.18 -12.88 -25.62
N ASP A 132 -27.31 -12.51 -24.68
CA ASP A 132 -26.20 -11.59 -24.97
C ASP A 132 -25.21 -12.17 -26.00
N SER A 133 -24.46 -11.28 -26.67
CA SER A 133 -23.58 -11.63 -27.80
C SER A 133 -22.24 -12.25 -27.38
N LEU A 134 -21.95 -12.33 -26.07
CA LEU A 134 -20.69 -12.89 -25.61
C LEU A 134 -20.69 -14.42 -25.77
N PRO A 135 -19.59 -15.03 -26.24
CA PRO A 135 -19.48 -16.49 -26.28
C PRO A 135 -19.62 -17.05 -24.86
N TYR A 136 -20.58 -17.93 -24.66
CA TYR A 136 -20.77 -18.56 -23.36
C TYR A 136 -20.01 -19.89 -23.36
N ALA A 137 -18.84 -19.90 -22.74
CA ALA A 137 -17.95 -21.05 -22.73
C ALA A 137 -18.69 -22.30 -22.23
N ASP A 138 -18.70 -23.34 -23.07
CA ASP A 138 -19.40 -24.56 -22.76
C ASP A 138 -18.60 -25.42 -21.78
N ALA A 139 -18.97 -25.32 -20.50
CA ALA A 139 -18.39 -26.12 -19.43
C ALA A 139 -18.75 -27.62 -19.51
N SER A 140 -19.67 -28.03 -20.40
CA SER A 140 -19.99 -29.45 -20.64
C SER A 140 -19.02 -30.14 -21.61
N GLY A 141 -18.22 -29.36 -22.35
CA GLY A 141 -17.19 -29.87 -23.27
C GLY A 141 -17.68 -30.23 -24.68
N ALA A 142 -18.90 -29.85 -25.06
CA ALA A 142 -19.47 -30.12 -26.39
C ALA A 142 -19.10 -29.06 -27.45
N GLY A 143 -18.69 -27.85 -27.05
CA GLY A 143 -18.31 -26.78 -27.98
C GLY A 143 -17.49 -25.65 -27.36
N LYS A 144 -17.26 -24.58 -28.14
CA LYS A 144 -16.64 -23.33 -27.64
C LYS A 144 -17.67 -22.34 -27.10
N ASP A 145 -18.91 -22.43 -27.55
CA ASP A 145 -20.03 -21.56 -27.20
C ASP A 145 -21.33 -22.39 -27.17
N VAL A 146 -22.08 -22.35 -26.06
CA VAL A 146 -23.33 -23.13 -25.92
C VAL A 146 -24.40 -22.71 -26.95
N TYR A 147 -24.30 -21.49 -27.50
CA TYR A 147 -25.20 -20.98 -28.53
C TYR A 147 -24.68 -21.19 -29.97
N GLU A 148 -23.56 -21.90 -30.16
CA GLU A 148 -22.92 -22.06 -31.47
C GLU A 148 -23.88 -22.67 -32.51
N PHE A 149 -24.63 -23.69 -32.12
CA PHE A 149 -25.64 -24.32 -32.98
C PHE A 149 -26.69 -23.31 -33.46
N VAL A 150 -27.27 -22.54 -32.53
CA VAL A 150 -28.37 -21.61 -32.82
C VAL A 150 -27.88 -20.40 -33.65
N LYS A 151 -26.63 -19.97 -33.42
CA LYS A 151 -25.96 -18.94 -34.24
C LYS A 151 -25.74 -19.43 -35.67
N LYS A 152 -25.29 -20.67 -35.87
CA LYS A 152 -25.06 -21.26 -37.20
C LYS A 152 -26.32 -21.36 -38.05
N VAL A 153 -27.47 -21.68 -37.43
CA VAL A 153 -28.76 -21.77 -38.14
C VAL A 153 -29.47 -20.43 -38.31
N GLY A 154 -28.83 -19.31 -37.92
CA GLY A 154 -29.38 -17.96 -38.11
C GLY A 154 -30.56 -17.60 -37.20
N ARG A 155 -30.76 -18.35 -36.11
CA ARG A 155 -31.91 -18.19 -35.19
C ARG A 155 -31.54 -17.46 -33.90
N PHE A 156 -30.33 -16.94 -33.78
CA PHE A 156 -29.87 -16.20 -32.59
C PHE A 156 -30.20 -14.71 -32.69
N LYS A 157 -30.76 -14.14 -31.62
CA LYS A 157 -31.07 -12.71 -31.48
C LYS A 157 -30.29 -12.12 -30.31
N GLU A 158 -29.42 -11.16 -30.61
CA GLU A 158 -28.56 -10.56 -29.60
C GLU A 158 -29.33 -9.58 -28.71
N THR A 159 -29.16 -9.71 -27.40
CA THR A 159 -29.60 -8.72 -26.41
C THR A 159 -28.39 -8.00 -25.81
N ARG A 160 -28.61 -6.81 -25.27
CA ARG A 160 -27.59 -6.03 -24.57
C ARG A 160 -27.74 -6.18 -23.07
N ARG A 161 -26.61 -6.40 -22.40
CA ARG A 161 -26.52 -6.38 -20.93
C ARG A 161 -26.79 -4.97 -20.41
N THR A 162 -27.32 -4.88 -19.20
CA THR A 162 -27.49 -3.60 -18.51
C THR A 162 -26.29 -3.32 -17.62
N ASP A 163 -25.61 -2.20 -17.85
CA ASP A 163 -24.44 -1.80 -17.07
C ASP A 163 -24.81 -1.41 -15.63
N GLY A 164 -23.90 -1.67 -14.68
CA GLY A 164 -24.06 -1.30 -13.28
C GLY A 164 -24.97 -2.21 -12.44
N ILE A 165 -25.39 -3.36 -12.96
CA ILE A 165 -26.13 -4.37 -12.21
C ILE A 165 -25.77 -5.80 -12.63
N SER A 166 -25.61 -6.69 -11.66
CA SER A 166 -25.54 -8.15 -11.85
C SER A 166 -25.78 -8.85 -10.51
N THR A 167 -26.09 -10.15 -10.54
CA THR A 167 -26.17 -10.99 -9.33
C THR A 167 -24.90 -10.87 -8.48
N SER A 168 -23.72 -10.93 -9.12
CA SER A 168 -22.43 -10.77 -8.44
C SER A 168 -22.28 -9.40 -7.79
N ASP A 169 -22.72 -8.33 -8.45
CA ASP A 169 -22.68 -6.98 -7.90
C ASP A 169 -23.61 -6.81 -6.70
N ILE A 170 -24.84 -7.36 -6.75
CA ILE A 170 -25.75 -7.38 -5.59
C ILE A 170 -25.11 -8.12 -4.41
N ILE A 171 -24.53 -9.30 -4.66
CA ILE A 171 -23.83 -10.09 -3.63
C ILE A 171 -22.65 -9.29 -3.07
N MET A 172 -21.84 -8.66 -3.91
CA MET A 172 -20.69 -7.86 -3.47
C MET A 172 -21.12 -6.67 -2.60
N ARG A 173 -22.21 -5.98 -2.95
CA ARG A 173 -22.78 -4.90 -2.11
C ARG A 173 -23.18 -5.42 -0.74
N ILE A 174 -23.91 -6.54 -0.69
CA ILE A 174 -24.33 -7.18 0.57
C ILE A 174 -23.11 -7.61 1.40
N VAL A 175 -22.13 -8.30 0.79
CA VAL A 175 -20.94 -8.81 1.49
C VAL A 175 -20.05 -7.68 2.01
N LYS A 176 -19.88 -6.61 1.22
CA LYS A 176 -19.13 -5.42 1.62
C LYS A 176 -19.72 -4.79 2.89
N ASP A 177 -21.04 -4.69 2.95
CA ASP A 177 -21.75 -4.06 4.06
C ASP A 177 -22.07 -5.04 5.20
N TYR A 178 -21.90 -6.34 5.01
CA TYR A 178 -22.21 -7.38 6.00
C TYR A 178 -21.47 -7.14 7.33
N ASN A 179 -20.20 -6.76 7.28
CA ASN A 179 -19.44 -6.47 8.50
C ASN A 179 -20.02 -5.24 9.25
N GLN A 180 -20.49 -4.22 8.53
CA GLN A 180 -21.17 -3.07 9.13
C GLN A 180 -22.56 -3.45 9.66
N TYR A 181 -23.29 -4.33 8.98
CA TYR A 181 -24.57 -4.86 9.46
C TYR A 181 -24.38 -5.63 10.78
N VAL A 182 -23.41 -6.54 10.85
CA VAL A 182 -23.10 -7.30 12.07
C VAL A 182 -22.78 -6.34 13.21
N LEU A 183 -21.92 -5.37 12.96
CA LEU A 183 -21.52 -4.38 13.96
C LEU A 183 -22.67 -3.54 14.48
N ARG A 184 -23.56 -3.05 13.60
CA ARG A 184 -24.74 -2.26 13.98
C ARG A 184 -25.71 -3.07 14.83
N ASN A 185 -25.92 -4.35 14.52
CA ASN A 185 -26.84 -5.18 15.29
C ASN A 185 -26.22 -5.60 16.64
N LEU A 186 -24.92 -5.86 16.70
CA LEU A 186 -24.22 -6.06 17.97
C LEU A 186 -24.32 -4.83 18.89
N ASP A 187 -24.25 -3.62 18.33
CA ASP A 187 -24.41 -2.36 19.08
C ASP A 187 -25.85 -2.14 19.57
N ARG A 188 -26.84 -2.61 18.80
CA ARG A 188 -28.27 -2.62 19.17
C ARG A 188 -28.63 -3.69 20.21
N GLY A 189 -27.68 -4.51 20.64
CA GLY A 189 -27.87 -5.51 21.69
C GLY A 189 -28.23 -6.92 21.20
N TYR A 190 -28.25 -7.18 19.89
CA TYR A 190 -28.41 -8.54 19.38
C TYR A 190 -27.20 -9.40 19.76
N SER A 191 -27.46 -10.64 20.15
CA SER A 191 -26.42 -11.60 20.46
C SER A 191 -25.74 -12.11 19.20
N ARG A 192 -24.45 -12.47 19.31
CA ARG A 192 -23.69 -13.10 18.22
C ARG A 192 -24.36 -14.37 17.67
N LYS A 193 -25.12 -15.09 18.51
CA LYS A 193 -25.79 -16.34 18.13
C LYS A 193 -26.97 -16.07 17.21
N GLU A 194 -27.74 -15.02 17.48
CA GLU A 194 -28.87 -14.57 16.63
C GLU A 194 -28.39 -14.08 15.26
N LEU A 195 -27.19 -13.50 15.20
CA LEU A 195 -26.59 -13.02 13.95
C LEU A 195 -25.80 -14.09 13.19
N GLY A 196 -25.66 -15.31 13.73
CA GLY A 196 -24.86 -16.37 13.12
C GLY A 196 -23.36 -16.06 13.06
N VAL A 197 -22.84 -15.24 13.96
CA VAL A 197 -21.44 -14.75 13.94
C VAL A 197 -20.59 -15.51 14.96
N SER A 198 -19.40 -15.96 14.52
CA SER A 198 -18.43 -16.60 15.41
C SER A 198 -17.84 -15.62 16.42
N TYR A 199 -17.50 -16.12 17.62
CA TYR A 199 -16.96 -15.30 18.71
C TYR A 199 -15.70 -14.51 18.32
N VAL A 200 -14.79 -15.15 17.57
CA VAL A 200 -13.55 -14.52 17.09
C VAL A 200 -13.85 -13.37 16.12
N LYS A 201 -14.82 -13.57 15.20
CA LYS A 201 -15.23 -12.54 14.24
C LYS A 201 -15.87 -11.34 14.97
N GLU A 202 -16.68 -11.58 15.99
CA GLU A 202 -17.25 -10.53 16.84
C GLU A 202 -16.17 -9.68 17.51
N LYS A 203 -15.20 -10.31 18.19
CA LYS A 203 -14.11 -9.59 18.87
C LYS A 203 -13.25 -8.79 17.90
N ARG A 204 -12.90 -9.38 16.75
CA ARG A 204 -12.14 -8.69 15.69
C ARG A 204 -12.90 -7.47 15.16
N LEU A 205 -14.19 -7.61 14.87
CA LEU A 205 -15.02 -6.51 14.41
C LEU A 205 -15.13 -5.40 15.46
N ARG A 206 -15.29 -5.74 16.74
CA ARG A 206 -15.34 -4.78 17.85
C ARG A 206 -14.03 -3.99 18.00
N VAL A 207 -12.89 -4.66 17.85
CA VAL A 207 -11.56 -4.01 17.87
C VAL A 207 -11.40 -3.07 16.67
N ASN A 208 -11.72 -3.54 15.45
CA ASN A 208 -11.65 -2.70 14.25
C ASN A 208 -12.55 -1.46 14.34
N MET A 209 -13.74 -1.58 14.94
CA MET A 209 -14.61 -0.43 15.23
C MET A 209 -14.00 0.56 16.21
N ARG A 210 -13.36 0.07 17.28
CA ARG A 210 -12.65 0.95 18.23
C ARG A 210 -11.51 1.70 17.56
N LEU A 211 -10.74 1.01 16.72
CA LEU A 211 -9.67 1.62 15.91
C LEU A 211 -10.24 2.63 14.91
N LYS A 212 -11.35 2.32 14.25
CA LYS A 212 -11.99 3.24 13.31
C LYS A 212 -12.55 4.48 14.01
N LYS A 213 -13.21 4.33 15.17
CA LYS A 213 -13.64 5.48 16.00
C LYS A 213 -12.47 6.31 16.48
N LEU A 214 -11.34 5.68 16.82
CA LEU A 214 -10.12 6.39 17.18
C LEU A 214 -9.57 7.16 15.98
N GLN A 215 -9.51 6.53 14.80
CA GLN A 215 -9.08 7.16 13.56
C GLN A 215 -10.00 8.31 13.14
N GLU A 216 -11.32 8.16 13.29
CA GLU A 216 -12.31 9.21 13.02
C GLU A 216 -12.14 10.37 14.00
N LYS A 217 -11.93 10.11 15.30
CA LYS A 217 -11.57 11.15 16.27
C LYS A 217 -10.26 11.86 15.92
N VAL A 218 -9.24 11.11 15.51
CA VAL A 218 -7.96 11.67 15.05
C VAL A 218 -8.16 12.52 13.79
N LYS A 219 -9.01 12.07 12.85
CA LYS A 219 -9.35 12.79 11.63
C LYS A 219 -10.16 14.06 11.92
N GLU A 220 -11.12 14.02 12.84
CA GLU A 220 -11.85 15.21 13.31
C GLU A 220 -10.91 16.21 13.98
N GLN A 221 -9.94 15.73 14.78
CA GLN A 221 -8.89 16.59 15.34
C GLN A 221 -8.02 17.17 14.23
N GLN A 222 -7.65 16.36 13.24
CA GLN A 222 -6.84 16.77 12.11
C GLN A 222 -7.57 17.72 11.16
N GLU A 223 -8.90 17.62 11.04
CA GLU A 223 -9.76 18.52 10.25
C GLU A 223 -10.07 19.82 11.02
N LYS A 224 -10.24 19.79 12.34
CA LYS A 224 -10.27 21.00 13.18
C LYS A 224 -8.94 21.75 13.14
N VAL A 225 -7.82 21.03 13.07
CA VAL A 225 -6.49 21.59 12.80
C VAL A 225 -6.38 22.00 11.32
N GLY A 226 -7.06 21.28 10.43
CA GLY A 226 -7.11 21.46 8.97
C GLY A 226 -7.86 22.69 8.48
N GLU A 227 -8.92 23.13 9.15
CA GLU A 227 -9.63 24.38 8.87
C GLU A 227 -8.74 25.60 9.15
N LYS A 228 -7.87 25.51 10.17
CA LYS A 228 -6.78 26.49 10.38
C LYS A 228 -5.70 26.43 9.29
N ILE A 229 -5.58 25.29 8.59
CA ILE A 229 -4.61 25.04 7.50
C ILE A 229 -5.18 25.37 6.12
N GLN A 230 -6.49 25.60 5.94
CA GLN A 230 -7.06 25.96 4.64
C GLN A 230 -6.63 27.37 4.17
N ILE A 231 -6.23 28.24 5.10
CA ILE A 231 -5.51 29.50 4.83
C ILE A 231 -4.09 29.23 4.26
N VAL A 232 -3.52 28.05 4.51
CA VAL A 232 -2.16 27.63 4.12
C VAL A 232 -2.16 26.81 2.80
N ALA A 233 -3.32 26.40 2.29
CA ALA A 233 -3.43 25.53 1.11
C ALA A 233 -2.98 26.18 -0.22
N MET A 234 -2.65 27.48 -0.24
CA MET A 234 -2.07 28.15 -1.40
C MET A 234 -0.57 27.83 -1.63
N HIS A 235 0.06 27.06 -0.72
CA HIS A 235 1.53 26.92 -0.64
C HIS A 235 2.07 25.49 -0.92
N ARG A 236 1.43 24.71 -1.81
CA ARG A 236 1.90 23.34 -2.15
C ARG A 236 3.25 23.30 -2.88
N ASN A 237 3.61 24.32 -3.65
CA ASN A 237 4.95 24.44 -4.27
C ASN A 237 6.02 24.83 -3.25
N GLU A 238 5.62 25.47 -2.16
CA GLU A 238 6.52 25.88 -1.09
C GLU A 238 6.92 24.70 -0.21
N TRP A 239 6.20 23.57 -0.18
CA TRP A 239 6.61 22.38 0.60
C TRP A 239 7.80 21.64 0.00
N VAL A 240 7.89 21.59 -1.33
CA VAL A 240 9.05 21.00 -2.02
C VAL A 240 10.24 21.95 -1.92
N GLU A 241 10.02 23.25 -2.08
CA GLU A 241 11.05 24.27 -1.84
C GLU A 241 11.44 24.38 -0.36
N ASN A 242 10.52 24.18 0.58
CA ASN A 242 10.81 24.13 2.02
C ASN A 242 11.53 22.83 2.35
N ALA A 243 11.23 21.68 1.76
CA ALA A 243 12.03 20.49 1.98
C ALA A 243 13.48 20.71 1.51
N ASP A 244 13.70 21.29 0.33
CA ASP A 244 15.03 21.68 -0.14
C ASP A 244 15.66 22.78 0.74
N ARG A 245 14.89 23.72 1.28
CA ARG A 245 15.34 24.81 2.17
C ARG A 245 15.59 24.35 3.60
N TRP A 246 14.90 23.32 4.07
CA TRP A 246 15.12 22.65 5.35
C TRP A 246 16.33 21.73 5.27
N VAL A 247 16.53 21.05 4.14
CA VAL A 247 17.77 20.31 3.87
C VAL A 247 18.95 21.29 3.74
N ALA A 248 18.78 22.41 3.05
CA ALA A 248 19.80 23.46 2.96
C ALA A 248 20.04 24.17 4.31
N GLY A 249 19.01 24.46 5.08
CA GLY A 249 19.12 25.06 6.41
C GLY A 249 19.69 24.09 7.45
N PHE A 250 19.40 22.79 7.33
CA PHE A 250 20.05 21.75 8.11
C PHE A 250 21.51 21.58 7.69
N LEU A 251 21.83 21.60 6.38
CA LEU A 251 23.20 21.64 5.86
C LEU A 251 23.98 22.83 6.41
N GLU A 252 23.37 24.01 6.41
CA GLU A 252 23.98 25.25 6.85
C GLU A 252 24.15 25.25 8.37
N MET A 253 23.15 24.82 9.16
CA MET A 253 23.29 24.61 10.61
C MET A 253 24.33 23.53 10.96
N PHE A 254 24.46 22.50 10.14
CA PHE A 254 25.43 21.42 10.32
C PHE A 254 26.84 21.88 9.94
N GLU A 255 26.99 22.71 8.91
CA GLU A 255 28.24 23.36 8.50
C GLU A 255 28.68 24.40 9.53
N GLU A 256 27.77 25.24 10.01
CA GLU A 256 28.01 26.20 11.10
C GLU A 256 28.32 25.49 12.43
N GLY A 257 27.64 24.36 12.69
CA GLY A 257 27.89 23.47 13.82
C GLY A 257 29.27 22.82 13.74
N CYS A 258 29.67 22.32 12.57
CA CYS A 258 31.01 21.80 12.32
C CYS A 258 32.09 22.88 12.43
N HIS A 259 31.78 24.12 12.04
CA HIS A 259 32.73 25.24 12.12
C HIS A 259 32.91 25.76 13.55
N LYS A 260 31.81 25.90 14.32
CA LYS A 260 31.82 26.26 15.76
C LYS A 260 32.43 25.15 16.62
N MET A 261 32.20 23.88 16.26
CA MET A 261 32.82 22.74 16.91
C MET A 261 34.31 22.61 16.54
N GLY A 262 34.67 22.88 15.27
CA GLY A 262 36.06 22.91 14.80
C GLY A 262 36.91 23.99 15.46
N THR A 263 36.35 25.18 15.72
CA THR A 263 37.02 26.23 16.51
C THR A 263 37.11 25.85 17.98
N ALA A 264 36.03 25.34 18.58
CA ALA A 264 36.03 24.96 20.01
C ALA A 264 36.91 23.72 20.34
N ILE A 265 37.16 22.84 19.37
CA ILE A 265 38.13 21.73 19.50
C ILE A 265 39.57 22.27 19.36
N ARG A 266 39.82 23.18 18.40
CA ARG A 266 41.12 23.82 18.19
C ARG A 266 41.56 24.61 19.43
N ASP A 267 40.65 25.40 20.00
CA ASP A 267 40.92 26.20 21.20
C ASP A 267 41.21 25.33 22.42
N ARG A 268 40.52 24.19 22.57
CA ARG A 268 40.76 23.24 23.67
C ARG A 268 42.02 22.39 23.53
N ILE A 269 42.44 22.06 22.30
CA ILE A 269 43.75 21.43 22.04
C ILE A 269 44.87 22.42 22.42
N GLN A 270 44.67 23.70 22.12
CA GLN A 270 45.61 24.77 22.44
C GLN A 270 45.70 25.05 23.96
N GLU A 271 44.59 24.96 24.70
CA GLU A 271 44.57 25.01 26.17
C GLU A 271 45.24 23.79 26.82
N ARG A 272 45.03 22.57 26.31
CA ARG A 272 45.69 21.36 26.84
C ARG A 272 47.20 21.37 26.61
N LEU A 273 47.67 21.85 25.46
CA LEU A 273 49.10 22.05 25.19
C LEU A 273 49.73 23.08 26.14
N ARG A 274 48.98 24.13 26.52
CA ARG A 274 49.39 25.11 27.55
C ARG A 274 49.41 24.52 28.96
N GLY A 275 48.43 23.68 29.31
CA GLY A 275 48.32 23.03 30.61
C GLY A 275 49.37 21.94 30.84
N GLN A 276 49.75 21.17 29.81
CA GLN A 276 50.82 20.17 29.90
C GLN A 276 52.22 20.80 30.03
N LEU A 277 52.42 22.03 29.51
CA LEU A 277 53.66 22.77 29.73
C LEU A 277 53.78 23.34 31.16
N SER A 278 52.66 23.48 31.88
CA SER A 278 52.61 24.07 33.22
C SER A 278 52.62 23.05 34.37
N ASN A 279 52.17 21.81 34.14
CA ASN A 279 52.03 20.78 35.19
C ASN A 279 53.13 19.71 35.19
N GLY A 280 54.27 19.98 34.55
CA GLY A 280 55.47 19.16 34.68
C GLY A 280 56.23 19.44 35.98
N LEU A 281 55.61 19.24 37.15
CA LEU A 281 56.33 18.96 38.39
C LEU A 281 55.36 18.42 39.46
N LEU A 282 55.67 17.20 39.94
CA LEU A 282 55.09 16.45 41.08
C LEU A 282 53.86 15.56 40.76
N GLU A 283 54.16 14.33 40.35
CA GLU A 283 53.32 13.14 40.59
C GLU A 283 53.42 12.68 42.06
N ASP A 284 52.33 12.17 42.63
CA ASP A 284 52.06 10.73 42.93
C ASP A 284 50.83 10.68 43.89
N GLY A 285 49.89 9.73 43.92
CA GLY A 285 49.77 8.44 43.27
C GLY A 285 48.45 7.74 43.63
N LYS A 286 48.20 6.64 42.90
CA LYS A 286 47.36 5.46 43.26
C LYS A 286 45.86 5.67 43.55
N SER A 287 45.12 6.00 42.50
CA SER A 287 43.77 5.42 42.23
C SER A 287 43.40 5.47 40.73
N ASN A 288 44.12 6.25 39.92
CA ASN A 288 43.69 6.65 38.57
C ASN A 288 44.22 5.78 37.41
N ARG A 289 44.84 4.62 37.70
CA ARG A 289 45.55 3.82 36.68
C ARG A 289 44.62 2.94 35.84
N GLY A 290 43.43 2.59 36.36
CA GLY A 290 42.39 1.85 35.63
C GLY A 290 41.49 2.75 34.77
N GLU A 291 41.13 3.93 35.29
CA GLU A 291 40.20 4.87 34.66
C GLU A 291 40.81 5.54 33.41
N GLY A 292 42.08 5.96 33.48
CA GLY A 292 42.79 6.51 32.32
C GLY A 292 43.06 5.49 31.21
N LYS A 293 43.21 4.21 31.56
CA LYS A 293 43.40 3.11 30.58
C LYS A 293 42.10 2.82 29.84
N ASN A 294 40.97 2.76 30.54
CA ASN A 294 39.65 2.56 29.92
C ASN A 294 39.26 3.73 29.00
N LYS A 295 39.53 4.99 29.39
CA LYS A 295 39.28 6.15 28.52
C LYS A 295 40.12 6.15 27.24
N SER A 296 41.40 5.76 27.33
CA SER A 296 42.27 5.63 26.16
C SER A 296 41.82 4.52 25.21
N GLU A 297 41.43 3.36 25.75
CA GLU A 297 40.90 2.24 24.95
C GLU A 297 39.54 2.58 24.33
N ALA A 298 38.64 3.22 25.08
CA ALA A 298 37.34 3.68 24.55
C ALA A 298 37.53 4.64 23.37
N LEU A 299 38.46 5.60 23.46
CA LEU A 299 38.77 6.52 22.36
C LEU A 299 39.31 5.78 21.12
N LYS A 300 40.15 4.75 21.29
CA LYS A 300 40.60 3.91 20.17
C LYS A 300 39.43 3.20 19.50
N TYR A 301 38.53 2.60 20.27
CA TYR A 301 37.35 1.94 19.71
C TYR A 301 36.40 2.92 19.02
N LYS A 302 36.21 4.13 19.54
CA LYS A 302 35.42 5.19 18.88
C LYS A 302 36.03 5.64 17.55
N ALA A 303 37.36 5.75 17.47
CA ALA A 303 38.04 6.07 16.22
C ALA A 303 37.90 4.92 15.19
N ILE A 304 38.00 3.67 15.63
CA ILE A 304 37.72 2.49 14.80
C ILE A 304 36.25 2.49 14.34
N ALA A 305 35.31 2.84 15.23
CA ALA A 305 33.88 2.96 14.92
C ALA A 305 33.65 3.95 13.78
N ILE A 306 34.20 5.16 13.89
CA ILE A 306 34.09 6.20 12.87
C ILE A 306 34.58 5.69 11.50
N ALA A 307 35.77 5.09 11.45
CA ALA A 307 36.35 4.61 10.20
C ALA A 307 35.56 3.43 9.60
N SER A 308 35.18 2.46 10.42
CA SER A 308 34.46 1.25 9.98
C SER A 308 33.03 1.55 9.51
N ILE A 309 32.28 2.37 10.26
CA ILE A 309 30.91 2.76 9.91
C ILE A 309 30.89 3.63 8.65
N LEU A 310 31.82 4.59 8.53
CA LEU A 310 31.95 5.42 7.32
C LEU A 310 32.21 4.54 6.09
N PHE A 311 33.15 3.59 6.19
CA PHE A 311 33.48 2.68 5.11
C PHE A 311 32.30 1.77 4.76
N ALA A 312 31.68 1.13 5.76
CA ALA A 312 30.54 0.26 5.59
C ALA A 312 29.35 1.00 4.95
N GLY A 313 29.03 2.21 5.41
CA GLY A 313 27.97 3.05 4.85
C GLY A 313 28.24 3.46 3.41
N ALA A 314 29.46 3.93 3.11
CA ALA A 314 29.84 4.34 1.76
C ALA A 314 29.77 3.18 0.77
N VAL A 315 30.27 2.00 1.14
CA VAL A 315 30.21 0.79 0.29
C VAL A 315 28.76 0.33 0.13
N GLY A 316 28.00 0.30 1.23
CA GLY A 316 26.59 -0.11 1.25
C GLY A 316 25.73 0.70 0.28
N VAL A 317 25.81 2.03 0.36
CA VAL A 317 25.02 2.92 -0.52
C VAL A 317 25.50 2.93 -1.97
N CYS A 318 26.81 2.79 -2.22
CA CYS A 318 27.35 2.81 -3.57
C CYS A 318 27.10 1.51 -4.34
N LEU A 319 27.02 0.35 -3.66
CA LEU A 319 26.86 -0.96 -4.29
C LEU A 319 25.65 -1.05 -5.25
N PRO A 320 24.41 -0.71 -4.82
CA PRO A 320 23.25 -0.70 -5.71
C PRO A 320 23.34 0.35 -6.82
N ILE A 321 23.93 1.52 -6.53
CA ILE A 321 24.08 2.63 -7.50
C ILE A 321 25.01 2.20 -8.64
N LEU A 322 26.08 1.47 -8.32
CA LEU A 322 27.04 0.89 -9.27
C LEU A 322 26.50 -0.33 -10.03
N GLY A 323 25.29 -0.81 -9.70
CA GLY A 323 24.63 -1.93 -10.39
C GLY A 323 24.34 -1.68 -11.88
N LYS A 324 24.42 -0.43 -12.34
CA LYS A 324 24.41 -0.08 -13.77
C LYS A 324 25.71 -0.48 -14.49
N THR A 325 26.83 -0.47 -13.77
CA THR A 325 28.18 -0.74 -14.31
C THR A 325 28.61 -2.18 -14.06
N ILE A 326 28.22 -2.77 -12.92
CA ILE A 326 28.60 -4.13 -12.53
C ILE A 326 27.52 -5.15 -12.98
N PRO A 327 27.83 -6.11 -13.89
CA PRO A 327 26.86 -7.03 -14.46
C PRO A 327 26.14 -7.94 -13.46
N VAL A 328 26.79 -8.26 -12.33
CA VAL A 328 26.27 -9.15 -11.27
C VAL A 328 25.19 -8.45 -10.41
N LEU A 329 25.29 -7.13 -10.24
CA LEU A 329 24.39 -6.32 -9.42
C LEU A 329 23.27 -5.67 -10.24
N ARG A 330 23.08 -6.10 -11.49
CA ARG A 330 21.98 -5.60 -12.32
C ARG A 330 20.64 -5.97 -11.67
N PRO A 331 19.68 -5.03 -11.57
CA PRO A 331 18.36 -5.27 -10.96
C PRO A 331 17.58 -6.47 -11.54
N GLU A 332 17.98 -6.91 -12.72
CA GLU A 332 17.34 -7.99 -13.47
C GLU A 332 17.78 -9.39 -13.07
N LYS A 333 18.86 -9.52 -12.28
CA LYS A 333 19.47 -10.79 -11.89
C LYS A 333 18.86 -11.32 -10.60
N THR A 334 18.68 -12.63 -10.54
CA THR A 334 18.17 -13.39 -9.38
C THR A 334 18.91 -13.04 -8.07
N ILE A 335 20.23 -12.87 -8.14
CA ILE A 335 21.06 -12.57 -6.98
C ILE A 335 20.75 -11.20 -6.35
N PHE A 336 20.30 -10.23 -7.16
CA PHE A 336 19.91 -8.91 -6.67
C PHE A 336 18.68 -9.00 -5.77
N PHE A 337 17.67 -9.80 -6.14
CA PHE A 337 16.48 -10.03 -5.31
C PHE A 337 16.83 -10.71 -3.99
N ILE A 338 17.74 -11.68 -4.00
CA ILE A 338 18.19 -12.39 -2.80
C ILE A 338 18.91 -11.43 -1.84
N ILE A 339 19.85 -10.63 -2.36
CA ILE A 339 20.60 -9.65 -1.57
C ILE A 339 19.67 -8.56 -1.02
N LYS A 340 18.73 -8.06 -1.83
CA LYS A 340 17.78 -7.03 -1.40
C LYS A 340 16.81 -7.55 -0.34
N ALA A 341 16.38 -8.81 -0.42
CA ALA A 341 15.57 -9.47 0.59
C ALA A 341 16.33 -9.66 1.91
N PHE A 342 17.61 -10.02 1.85
CA PHE A 342 18.48 -10.07 3.02
C PHE A 342 18.55 -8.71 3.71
N ALA A 343 18.84 -7.64 2.95
CA ALA A 343 18.92 -6.28 3.47
C ALA A 343 17.58 -5.82 4.08
N ALA A 344 16.45 -6.15 3.44
CA ALA A 344 15.12 -5.86 3.98
C ALA A 344 14.87 -6.58 5.31
N GLY A 345 15.37 -7.81 5.47
CA GLY A 345 15.32 -8.54 6.74
C GLY A 345 16.16 -7.91 7.84
N VAL A 346 17.37 -7.46 7.51
CA VAL A 346 18.21 -6.70 8.45
C VAL A 346 17.49 -5.44 8.90
N ILE A 347 16.99 -4.60 7.98
CA ILE A 347 16.29 -3.34 8.30
C ILE A 347 15.03 -3.59 9.14
N LEU A 348 14.23 -4.60 8.77
CA LEU A 348 13.02 -4.99 9.50
C LEU A 348 13.36 -5.38 10.94
N SER A 349 14.41 -6.19 11.12
CA SER A 349 14.87 -6.60 12.44
C SER A 349 15.50 -5.45 13.22
N THR A 350 16.21 -4.53 12.59
CA THR A 350 16.73 -3.32 13.24
C THR A 350 15.56 -2.55 13.87
N GLY A 351 14.52 -2.27 13.09
CA GLY A 351 13.34 -1.55 13.57
C GLY A 351 12.64 -2.25 14.74
N PHE A 352 12.40 -3.56 14.67
CA PHE A 352 11.64 -4.30 15.69
C PHE A 352 12.45 -4.74 16.93
N ILE A 353 13.72 -5.09 16.76
CA ILE A 353 14.51 -5.76 17.80
C ILE A 353 15.46 -4.79 18.50
N HIS A 354 15.88 -3.72 17.83
CA HIS A 354 16.83 -2.76 18.38
C HIS A 354 16.17 -1.41 18.66
N VAL A 355 15.69 -0.73 17.62
CA VAL A 355 15.28 0.67 17.73
C VAL A 355 13.98 0.84 18.54
N LEU A 356 13.00 -0.03 18.30
CA LEU A 356 11.71 0.05 18.99
C LEU A 356 11.83 -0.28 20.49
N PRO A 357 12.53 -1.36 20.91
CA PRO A 357 12.79 -1.61 22.33
C PRO A 357 13.56 -0.47 23.02
N ASP A 358 14.62 0.07 22.40
CA ASP A 358 15.37 1.20 22.98
C ASP A 358 14.48 2.43 23.20
N ALA A 359 13.53 2.67 22.29
CA ALA A 359 12.52 3.71 22.45
C ALA A 359 11.59 3.43 23.66
N PHE A 360 11.15 2.19 23.84
CA PHE A 360 10.35 1.81 24.99
C PHE A 360 11.13 1.96 26.30
N ASP A 361 12.37 1.48 26.36
CA ASP A 361 13.21 1.56 27.56
C ASP A 361 13.48 3.02 27.95
N SER A 362 13.69 3.89 26.95
CA SER A 362 13.84 5.32 27.18
C SER A 362 12.55 5.97 27.72
N LEU A 363 11.39 5.67 27.11
CA LEU A 363 10.08 6.27 27.46
C LEU A 363 9.42 5.67 28.70
N THR A 364 9.91 4.53 29.17
CA THR A 364 9.42 3.84 30.38
C THR A 364 10.46 3.81 31.50
N SER A 365 11.58 4.52 31.32
CA SER A 365 12.65 4.59 32.30
C SER A 365 12.14 5.10 33.66
N PRO A 366 12.56 4.48 34.79
CA PRO A 366 12.27 4.96 36.13
C PRO A 366 12.72 6.40 36.39
N CYS A 367 13.69 6.90 35.61
CA CYS A 367 14.18 8.28 35.68
C CYS A 367 13.13 9.32 35.25
N LEU A 368 12.00 8.91 34.66
CA LEU A 368 10.91 9.80 34.22
C LEU A 368 9.87 10.11 35.32
N GLY A 369 9.91 9.43 36.47
CA GLY A 369 8.98 9.61 37.59
C GLY A 369 7.65 8.84 37.43
N GLU A 370 6.77 8.92 38.44
CA GLU A 370 5.52 8.12 38.50
C GLU A 370 4.43 8.56 37.50
N ASN A 371 4.47 9.78 36.96
CA ASN A 371 3.47 10.34 36.03
C ASN A 371 4.07 11.32 34.99
N PRO A 372 4.96 10.86 34.08
CA PRO A 372 5.62 11.73 33.09
C PRO A 372 4.68 12.31 32.01
N TRP A 373 3.48 11.72 31.86
CA TRP A 373 2.50 12.08 30.83
C TRP A 373 1.22 12.72 31.40
N ALA A 374 1.17 13.01 32.70
CA ALA A 374 0.02 13.68 33.31
C ALA A 374 -0.11 15.09 32.74
N GLN A 375 -1.32 15.46 32.33
CA GLN A 375 -1.61 16.82 31.84
C GLN A 375 -1.36 17.84 32.96
N PRO A 376 -0.86 19.06 32.65
CA PRO A 376 -0.74 20.11 33.64
C PRO A 376 -2.12 20.37 34.26
N GLU A 377 -2.17 20.35 35.59
CA GLU A 377 -3.33 20.76 36.36
C GLU A 377 -3.63 22.23 36.03
N GLU A 378 -4.68 22.47 35.23
CA GLU A 378 -5.13 23.81 34.91
C GLU A 378 -5.58 24.51 36.19
N ARG A 379 -4.76 25.46 36.65
CA ARG A 379 -5.18 26.49 37.59
C ARG A 379 -6.20 27.36 36.87
N GLY A 380 -7.46 27.20 37.28
CA GLY A 380 -8.61 27.75 36.59
C GLY A 380 -8.66 29.27 36.55
N ASP A 381 -9.38 29.75 35.54
CA ASP A 381 -10.28 30.90 35.64
C ASP A 381 -11.55 30.57 34.85
N GLU A 382 -12.70 30.83 35.46
CA GLU A 382 -14.04 30.55 34.96
C GLU A 382 -14.41 31.45 33.79
N GLU A 383 -14.93 30.90 32.69
CA GLU A 383 -15.93 31.61 31.89
C GLU A 383 -16.98 30.64 31.34
N LYS A 384 -18.21 30.80 31.85
CA LYS A 384 -19.43 30.17 31.35
C LYS A 384 -19.82 30.80 30.02
N ALA A 385 -20.16 30.01 29.01
CA ALA A 385 -21.19 30.39 28.06
C ALA A 385 -21.80 29.18 27.35
N ALA A 386 -23.10 29.30 27.09
CA ALA A 386 -24.04 28.24 26.81
C ALA A 386 -24.05 27.76 25.36
N VAL A 387 -24.69 26.61 25.21
CA VAL A 387 -25.15 25.97 23.97
C VAL A 387 -26.03 26.92 23.17
N GLU A 388 -25.74 27.08 21.88
CA GLU A 388 -26.78 27.30 20.87
C GLU A 388 -26.54 26.40 19.66
N ALA A 389 -27.58 25.63 19.34
CA ALA A 389 -27.72 24.85 18.14
C ALA A 389 -28.08 25.78 16.99
N HIS A 390 -27.44 25.60 15.84
CA HIS A 390 -27.99 26.08 14.58
C HIS A 390 -27.83 25.00 13.51
N GLU A 391 -28.95 24.39 13.14
CA GLU A 391 -29.09 23.59 11.93
C GLU A 391 -28.81 24.48 10.71
N GLY A 392 -27.97 23.96 9.81
CA GLY A 392 -27.64 24.58 8.53
C GLY A 392 -27.34 23.48 7.52
N HIS A 393 -28.40 22.98 6.89
CA HIS A 393 -28.35 21.99 5.82
C HIS A 393 -27.78 22.63 4.54
N VAL A 394 -26.60 22.20 4.05
CA VAL A 394 -26.16 22.47 2.67
C VAL A 394 -25.36 21.30 2.07
N HIS A 395 -25.89 20.82 0.95
CA HIS A 395 -25.45 19.85 -0.06
C HIS A 395 -23.96 19.42 -0.13
N THR A 396 -23.74 18.11 -0.06
CA THR A 396 -22.51 17.42 -0.50
C THR A 396 -22.59 17.07 -2.00
N HIS A 397 -21.71 17.64 -2.82
CA HIS A 397 -21.33 17.06 -4.10
C HIS A 397 -20.28 15.97 -3.86
N ALA A 398 -20.66 14.71 -4.08
CA ALA A 398 -19.74 13.59 -4.15
C ALA A 398 -19.12 13.54 -5.56
N THR A 399 -17.85 13.94 -5.68
CA THR A 399 -17.02 13.54 -6.82
C THR A 399 -16.32 12.23 -6.49
N HIS A 400 -16.82 11.16 -7.10
CA HIS A 400 -16.25 9.82 -7.06
C HIS A 400 -14.93 9.77 -7.84
N GLY A 401 -13.83 9.39 -7.17
CA GLY A 401 -12.61 8.92 -7.80
C GLY A 401 -12.38 7.45 -7.46
N HIS A 402 -12.79 6.54 -8.33
CA HIS A 402 -12.35 5.14 -8.34
C HIS A 402 -11.52 4.91 -9.60
N SER A 403 -10.22 4.64 -9.43
CA SER A 403 -9.40 4.07 -10.50
C SER A 403 -8.98 2.67 -10.08
N HIS A 404 -9.50 1.68 -10.80
CA HIS A 404 -9.00 0.32 -10.77
C HIS A 404 -7.62 0.29 -11.43
N GLY A 405 -6.59 -0.08 -10.68
CA GLY A 405 -5.28 -0.38 -11.24
C GLY A 405 -5.31 -1.74 -11.92
N LEU A 406 -5.61 -1.75 -13.22
CA LEU A 406 -5.17 -2.81 -14.11
C LEU A 406 -3.63 -2.80 -14.09
N VAL A 407 -3.02 -3.94 -13.81
CA VAL A 407 -1.59 -4.14 -14.01
C VAL A 407 -1.37 -4.23 -15.51
N ASP A 408 -1.12 -3.09 -16.15
CA ASP A 408 -0.49 -3.07 -17.46
C ASP A 408 1.02 -2.93 -17.28
N SER A 409 1.74 -3.88 -17.85
CA SER A 409 3.19 -3.89 -17.89
C SER A 409 3.65 -2.89 -18.94
N SER A 410 4.73 -2.16 -18.65
CA SER A 410 5.46 -1.24 -19.54
C SER A 410 4.89 0.19 -19.71
N GLY A 411 5.22 1.07 -18.75
CA GLY A 411 5.09 2.52 -18.93
C GLY A 411 5.46 3.32 -17.69
N SER A 412 6.65 3.93 -17.65
CA SER A 412 7.09 4.79 -16.53
C SER A 412 6.36 6.14 -16.53
N GLY A 413 5.24 6.23 -15.82
CA GLY A 413 4.49 7.49 -15.64
C GLY A 413 5.12 8.46 -14.62
N PRO A 414 4.77 9.76 -14.67
CA PRO A 414 5.26 10.79 -13.73
C PRO A 414 4.91 10.52 -12.26
N SER A 415 3.74 9.93 -12.00
CA SER A 415 3.24 9.63 -10.66
C SER A 415 4.07 8.56 -9.92
N GLN A 416 4.55 7.55 -10.63
CA GLN A 416 5.44 6.53 -10.08
C GLN A 416 6.79 7.13 -9.70
N LEU A 417 7.37 8.01 -10.54
CA LEU A 417 8.65 8.66 -10.23
C LEU A 417 8.56 9.57 -9.00
N ILE A 418 7.46 10.32 -8.85
CA ILE A 418 7.22 11.15 -7.67
C ILE A 418 7.16 10.28 -6.41
N ARG A 419 6.46 9.14 -6.46
CA ARG A 419 6.39 8.20 -5.34
C ARG A 419 7.78 7.70 -4.92
N HIS A 420 8.62 7.25 -5.85
CA HIS A 420 9.97 6.76 -5.52
C HIS A 420 10.86 7.86 -4.92
N ARG A 421 10.72 9.11 -5.37
CA ARG A 421 11.46 10.25 -4.80
C ARG A 421 11.04 10.54 -3.36
N VAL A 422 9.74 10.59 -3.10
CA VAL A 422 9.19 10.81 -1.75
C VAL A 422 9.63 9.69 -0.81
N ILE A 423 9.52 8.42 -1.25
CA ILE A 423 9.99 7.27 -0.46
C ILE A 423 11.46 7.42 -0.10
N THR A 424 12.31 7.77 -1.07
CA THR A 424 13.76 7.90 -0.82
C THR A 424 14.07 9.02 0.17
N GLN A 425 13.38 10.16 0.08
CA GLN A 425 13.58 11.29 0.99
C GLN A 425 13.08 10.99 2.42
N VAL A 426 11.92 10.34 2.56
CA VAL A 426 11.37 9.94 3.87
C VAL A 426 12.27 8.88 4.52
N LEU A 427 12.79 7.93 3.73
CA LEU A 427 13.74 6.92 4.20
C LEU A 427 15.03 7.58 4.71
N GLU A 428 15.61 8.47 3.92
CA GLU A 428 16.83 9.18 4.29
C GLU A 428 16.66 10.00 5.57
N LEU A 429 15.52 10.70 5.71
CA LEU A 429 15.20 11.44 6.94
C LEU A 429 15.11 10.53 8.17
N GLY A 430 14.40 9.39 8.05
CA GLY A 430 14.25 8.43 9.13
C GLY A 430 15.57 7.80 9.58
N ILE A 431 16.45 7.49 8.62
CA ILE A 431 17.79 6.99 8.89
C ILE A 431 18.65 8.09 9.54
N VAL A 432 18.67 9.31 9.00
CA VAL A 432 19.49 10.40 9.53
C VAL A 432 19.20 10.67 11.00
N VAL A 433 17.93 10.77 11.38
CA VAL A 433 17.53 11.02 12.77
C VAL A 433 18.08 9.94 13.72
N HIS A 434 17.95 8.67 13.33
CA HIS A 434 18.41 7.54 14.12
C HIS A 434 19.94 7.42 14.18
N SER A 435 20.61 7.63 13.06
CA SER A 435 22.06 7.64 12.94
C SER A 435 22.72 8.72 13.81
N VAL A 436 22.09 9.89 13.96
CA VAL A 436 22.59 10.94 14.87
C VAL A 436 22.48 10.49 16.32
N ILE A 437 21.33 9.96 16.73
CA ILE A 437 21.07 9.57 18.13
C ILE A 437 22.03 8.47 18.56
N ILE A 438 22.11 7.37 17.79
CA ILE A 438 23.06 6.29 18.06
C ILE A 438 24.49 6.81 18.07
N GLY A 439 24.85 7.66 17.09
CA GLY A 439 26.19 8.22 17.00
C GLY A 439 26.56 8.99 18.27
N VAL A 440 25.68 9.89 18.72
CA VAL A 440 25.88 10.66 19.95
C VAL A 440 26.00 9.75 21.17
N SER A 441 25.11 8.77 21.34
CA SER A 441 25.15 7.83 22.47
C SER A 441 26.43 6.98 22.49
N LEU A 442 26.85 6.42 21.35
CA LEU A 442 28.12 5.70 21.22
C LEU A 442 29.34 6.59 21.48
N GLY A 443 29.31 7.82 20.97
CA GLY A 443 30.37 8.81 21.16
C GLY A 443 30.50 9.26 22.62
N ALA A 444 29.37 9.33 23.34
CA ALA A 444 29.34 9.68 24.76
C ALA A 444 29.75 8.52 25.68
N SER A 445 29.51 7.26 25.28
CA SER A 445 29.81 6.08 26.09
C SER A 445 31.28 5.99 26.50
N GLU A 446 31.57 5.74 27.78
CA GLU A 446 32.96 5.63 28.28
C GLU A 446 33.45 4.17 28.40
N SER A 447 32.58 3.17 28.17
CA SER A 447 32.87 1.76 28.41
C SER A 447 33.41 1.03 27.16
N PRO A 448 34.68 0.58 27.15
CA PRO A 448 35.22 -0.20 26.03
C PRO A 448 34.48 -1.53 25.77
N GLU A 449 33.96 -2.15 26.83
CA GLU A 449 33.23 -3.43 26.77
C GLU A 449 31.89 -3.29 26.06
N THR A 450 31.26 -2.12 26.16
CA THR A 450 30.02 -1.78 25.47
C THR A 450 30.29 -1.33 24.03
N ILE A 451 31.32 -0.50 23.82
CA ILE A 451 31.65 0.04 22.49
C ILE A 451 32.11 -1.07 21.54
N ARG A 452 32.91 -2.03 22.00
CA ARG A 452 33.53 -3.07 21.15
C ARG A 452 32.52 -3.90 20.34
N PRO A 453 31.47 -4.50 20.93
CA PRO A 453 30.46 -5.23 20.15
C PRO A 453 29.57 -4.29 19.33
N LEU A 454 29.27 -3.09 19.86
CA LEU A 454 28.51 -2.07 19.13
C LEU A 454 29.18 -1.70 17.81
N VAL A 455 30.51 -1.52 17.76
CA VAL A 455 31.20 -1.21 16.49
C VAL A 455 30.90 -2.22 15.38
N ALA A 456 30.91 -3.51 15.71
CA ALA A 456 30.63 -4.56 14.73
C ALA A 456 29.15 -4.59 14.34
N ALA A 457 28.23 -4.45 15.31
CA ALA A 457 26.80 -4.40 15.05
C ALA A 457 26.39 -3.18 14.21
N LEU A 458 26.90 -1.99 14.55
CA LEU A 458 26.66 -0.73 13.84
C LEU A 458 27.23 -0.76 12.42
N SER A 459 28.46 -1.27 12.24
CA SER A 459 29.04 -1.40 10.91
C SER A 459 28.23 -2.36 10.02
N PHE A 460 27.74 -3.45 10.60
CA PHE A 460 26.95 -4.44 9.87
C PHE A 460 25.60 -3.87 9.43
N HIS A 461 24.82 -3.28 10.32
CA HIS A 461 23.52 -2.73 9.92
C HIS A 461 23.66 -1.50 9.02
N GLN A 462 24.65 -0.62 9.25
CA GLN A 462 24.89 0.56 8.41
C GLN A 462 25.17 0.15 6.96
N PHE A 463 25.89 -0.95 6.74
CA PHE A 463 26.12 -1.47 5.39
C PHE A 463 24.81 -1.83 4.68
N PHE A 464 23.92 -2.56 5.34
CA PHE A 464 22.67 -3.04 4.74
C PHE A 464 21.58 -1.96 4.67
N GLU A 465 21.54 -1.02 5.61
CA GLU A 465 20.72 0.18 5.51
C GLU A 465 21.14 1.05 4.31
N GLY A 466 22.45 1.20 4.11
CA GLY A 466 23.01 1.88 2.94
C GLY A 466 22.62 1.20 1.65
N MET A 467 22.66 -0.14 1.62
CA MET A 467 22.21 -0.92 0.47
C MET A 467 20.71 -0.76 0.18
N GLY A 468 19.87 -0.68 1.22
CA GLY A 468 18.45 -0.35 1.09
C GLY A 468 18.23 1.03 0.47
N LEU A 469 18.90 2.05 1.02
CA LEU A 469 18.83 3.43 0.53
C LEU A 469 19.35 3.56 -0.91
N GLY A 470 20.50 2.96 -1.23
CA GLY A 470 21.07 2.96 -2.57
C GLY A 470 20.15 2.29 -3.61
N GLY A 471 19.42 1.26 -3.19
CA GLY A 471 18.37 0.61 -4.00
C GLY A 471 17.20 1.55 -4.32
N CYS A 472 16.75 2.34 -3.35
CA CYS A 472 15.71 3.36 -3.52
C CYS A 472 16.18 4.52 -4.42
N ILE A 473 17.40 5.03 -4.19
CA ILE A 473 18.03 6.09 -5.00
C ILE A 473 18.11 5.69 -6.47
N THR A 474 18.48 4.43 -6.73
CA THR A 474 18.61 3.89 -8.10
C THR A 474 17.26 3.88 -8.84
N GLN A 475 16.16 3.69 -8.13
CA GLN A 475 14.79 3.69 -8.67
C GLN A 475 14.23 5.11 -8.86
N ALA A 476 14.62 6.06 -8.00
CA ALA A 476 14.11 7.44 -8.02
C ALA A 476 14.65 8.33 -9.18
N LYS A 477 15.64 7.83 -9.94
CA LYS A 477 16.24 8.51 -11.11
C LYS A 477 16.63 9.97 -10.83
N PHE A 478 17.29 10.21 -9.70
CA PHE A 478 17.82 11.54 -9.36
C PHE A 478 18.98 11.96 -10.26
N LYS A 479 19.28 13.26 -10.28
CA LYS A 479 20.51 13.78 -10.89
C LYS A 479 21.72 13.31 -10.09
N THR A 480 22.86 13.08 -10.75
CA THR A 480 24.09 12.59 -10.09
C THR A 480 24.51 13.46 -8.90
N LYS A 481 24.34 14.78 -8.98
CA LYS A 481 24.62 15.69 -7.85
C LYS A 481 23.81 15.34 -6.60
N THR A 482 22.50 15.15 -6.74
CA THR A 482 21.61 14.74 -5.64
C THR A 482 21.99 13.37 -5.10
N ILE A 483 22.29 12.41 -5.98
CA ILE A 483 22.73 11.05 -5.58
C ILE A 483 23.99 11.12 -4.72
N VAL A 484 24.99 11.91 -5.12
CA VAL A 484 26.25 12.07 -4.39
C VAL A 484 26.01 12.75 -3.04
N ILE A 485 25.19 13.82 -3.01
CA ILE A 485 24.85 14.52 -1.76
C ILE A 485 24.17 13.57 -0.78
N MET A 486 23.18 12.81 -1.22
CA MET A 486 22.45 11.85 -0.39
C MET A 486 23.36 10.73 0.14
N ALA A 487 24.21 10.17 -0.72
CA ALA A 487 25.17 9.14 -0.31
C ALA A 487 26.20 9.65 0.72
N LEU A 488 26.66 10.89 0.56
CA LEU A 488 27.55 11.54 1.53
C LEU A 488 26.86 11.79 2.86
N PHE A 489 25.62 12.30 2.83
CA PHE A 489 24.81 12.50 4.03
C PHE A 489 24.68 11.21 4.83
N PHE A 490 24.14 10.17 4.20
CA PHE A 490 23.96 8.86 4.84
C PHE A 490 25.26 8.33 5.47
N SER A 491 26.40 8.48 4.78
CA SER A 491 27.67 7.91 5.24
C SER A 491 28.34 8.74 6.35
N LEU A 492 28.11 10.05 6.39
CA LEU A 492 28.75 10.97 7.33
C LEU A 492 27.94 11.21 8.62
N THR A 493 26.62 11.02 8.59
CA THR A 493 25.76 11.32 9.73
C THR A 493 26.18 10.57 11.01
N THR A 494 26.38 9.25 10.96
CA THR A 494 26.79 8.46 12.14
C THR A 494 28.19 8.85 12.64
N PRO A 495 29.24 8.94 11.78
CA PRO A 495 30.54 9.48 12.18
C PRO A 495 30.50 10.85 12.87
N VAL A 496 29.69 11.78 12.34
CA VAL A 496 29.56 13.10 12.94
C VAL A 496 28.81 13.02 14.28
N GLY A 497 27.78 12.18 14.38
CA GLY A 497 27.12 11.90 15.66
C GLY A 497 28.12 11.40 16.72
N ILE A 498 29.01 10.47 16.36
CA ILE A 498 30.07 9.97 17.26
C ILE A 498 31.03 11.08 17.67
N ALA A 499 31.45 11.94 16.72
CA ALA A 499 32.31 13.08 17.03
C ALA A 499 31.64 14.08 17.99
N ILE A 500 30.34 14.36 17.79
CA ILE A 500 29.54 15.18 18.70
C ILE A 500 29.47 14.54 20.08
N GLY A 501 29.14 13.24 20.14
CA GLY A 501 29.09 12.47 21.39
C GLY A 501 30.39 12.51 22.18
N ILE A 502 31.54 12.38 21.50
CA ILE A 502 32.87 12.55 22.13
C ILE A 502 33.00 13.96 22.73
N GLY A 503 32.60 14.99 21.98
CA GLY A 503 32.69 16.39 22.40
C GLY A 503 31.80 16.74 23.61
N ILE A 504 30.62 16.13 23.71
CA ILE A 504 29.66 16.38 24.79
C ILE A 504 29.70 15.35 25.92
N SER A 505 30.52 14.31 25.82
CA SER A 505 30.61 13.19 26.78
C SER A 505 30.69 13.61 28.26
N ASN A 506 31.33 14.74 28.56
CA ASN A 506 31.47 15.23 29.95
C ASN A 506 30.24 15.96 30.50
N VAL A 507 29.29 16.37 29.64
CA VAL A 507 28.09 17.16 30.00
C VAL A 507 26.78 16.46 29.65
N TYR A 508 26.84 15.47 28.78
CA TYR A 508 25.71 14.65 28.40
C TYR A 508 25.42 13.63 29.50
N ASN A 509 24.18 13.62 29.98
CA ASN A 509 23.69 12.62 30.92
C ASN A 509 22.55 11.85 30.27
N GLU A 510 22.83 10.61 29.89
CA GLU A 510 21.88 9.66 29.28
C GLU A 510 20.66 9.39 30.18
N ASN A 511 20.80 9.53 31.50
CA ASN A 511 19.71 9.32 32.45
C ASN A 511 18.84 10.56 32.71
N SER A 512 19.12 11.68 32.04
CA SER A 512 18.31 12.90 32.17
C SER A 512 16.92 12.70 31.57
N PRO A 513 15.82 13.12 32.24
CA PRO A 513 14.47 12.99 31.70
C PRO A 513 14.31 13.60 30.30
N LYS A 514 15.00 14.72 30.04
CA LYS A 514 14.98 15.37 28.73
C LYS A 514 15.70 14.55 27.66
N ALA A 515 16.81 13.90 28.00
CA ALA A 515 17.55 13.05 27.09
C ALA A 515 16.69 11.82 26.72
N LEU A 516 16.13 11.15 27.72
CA LEU A 516 15.27 9.97 27.57
C LEU A 516 14.00 10.25 26.76
N ILE A 517 13.33 11.39 26.98
CA ILE A 517 12.14 11.76 26.18
C ILE A 517 12.50 12.02 24.73
N VAL A 518 13.59 12.77 24.48
CA VAL A 518 14.03 13.09 23.12
C VAL A 518 14.47 11.83 22.38
N GLU A 519 15.34 11.04 22.99
CA GLU A 519 15.81 9.76 22.46
C GLU A 519 14.65 8.80 22.19
N GLY A 520 13.75 8.64 23.15
CA GLY A 520 12.59 7.77 23.04
C GLY A 520 11.63 8.15 21.91
N ILE A 521 11.28 9.44 21.78
CA ILE A 521 10.37 9.91 20.72
C ILE A 521 11.00 9.72 19.33
N PHE A 522 12.26 10.11 19.16
CA PHE A 522 12.92 10.02 17.86
C PHE A 522 13.26 8.57 17.47
N ASN A 523 13.64 7.71 18.43
CA ASN A 523 13.81 6.28 18.18
C ASN A 523 12.47 5.61 17.83
N ALA A 524 11.37 5.93 18.51
CA ALA A 524 10.05 5.41 18.15
C ALA A 524 9.62 5.84 16.73
N ALA A 525 9.84 7.11 16.38
CA ALA A 525 9.55 7.63 15.04
C ALA A 525 10.40 6.94 13.97
N SER A 526 11.70 6.78 14.21
CA SER A 526 12.59 6.10 13.27
C SER A 526 12.27 4.62 13.12
N ALA A 527 12.00 3.90 14.22
CA ALA A 527 11.57 2.50 14.18
C ALA A 527 10.32 2.32 13.32
N GLY A 528 9.33 3.19 13.46
CA GLY A 528 8.12 3.20 12.63
C GLY A 528 8.43 3.37 11.14
N ILE A 529 9.34 4.30 10.79
CA ILE A 529 9.78 4.51 9.41
C ILE A 529 10.50 3.27 8.88
N LEU A 530 11.49 2.72 9.60
CA LEU A 530 12.26 1.55 9.17
C LEU A 530 11.37 0.31 8.97
N ILE A 531 10.41 0.06 9.87
CA ILE A 531 9.44 -1.04 9.76
C ILE A 531 8.55 -0.85 8.51
N TYR A 532 7.99 0.36 8.33
CA TYR A 532 7.16 0.67 7.17
C TYR A 532 7.94 0.49 5.87
N MET A 533 9.18 0.98 5.81
CA MET A 533 10.04 0.87 4.64
C MET A 533 10.38 -0.58 4.29
N ALA A 534 10.74 -1.39 5.29
CA ALA A 534 11.04 -2.79 5.07
C ALA A 534 9.81 -3.58 4.57
N LEU A 535 8.64 -3.39 5.19
CA LEU A 535 7.43 -4.14 4.83
C LEU A 535 6.80 -3.67 3.51
N VAL A 536 6.63 -2.36 3.34
CA VAL A 536 5.79 -1.79 2.28
C VAL A 536 6.59 -1.49 1.02
N ASP A 537 7.78 -0.90 1.15
CA ASP A 537 8.50 -0.39 -0.02
C ASP A 537 9.68 -1.28 -0.46
N LEU A 538 10.18 -2.17 0.41
CA LEU A 538 11.11 -3.24 0.01
C LEU A 538 10.38 -4.55 -0.24
N LEU A 539 9.79 -5.15 0.79
CA LEU A 539 9.24 -6.51 0.71
C LEU A 539 8.01 -6.61 -0.20
N ALA A 540 6.99 -5.78 0.01
CA ALA A 540 5.79 -5.86 -0.82
C ALA A 540 6.09 -5.55 -2.30
N ALA A 541 7.00 -4.61 -2.58
CA ALA A 541 7.40 -4.28 -3.95
C ALA A 541 8.15 -5.45 -4.63
N ASP A 542 9.07 -6.12 -3.93
CA ASP A 542 9.87 -7.19 -4.51
C ASP A 542 9.14 -8.53 -4.60
N PHE A 543 8.33 -8.87 -3.59
CA PHE A 543 7.55 -10.10 -3.60
C PHE A 543 6.45 -10.06 -4.64
N MET A 544 5.90 -8.89 -4.96
CA MET A 544 4.90 -8.73 -6.02
C MET A 544 5.52 -8.63 -7.42
N HIS A 545 6.86 -8.70 -7.55
CA HIS A 545 7.51 -8.62 -8.85
C HIS A 545 7.23 -9.88 -9.69
N PRO A 546 6.85 -9.76 -10.98
CA PRO A 546 6.46 -10.90 -11.82
C PRO A 546 7.52 -12.02 -11.91
N LYS A 547 8.82 -11.68 -11.90
CA LYS A 547 9.91 -12.68 -11.87
C LYS A 547 9.93 -13.52 -10.59
N VAL A 548 9.56 -12.95 -9.44
CA VAL A 548 9.52 -13.66 -8.15
C VAL A 548 8.25 -14.50 -8.07
N GLN A 549 7.11 -13.96 -8.51
CA GLN A 549 5.82 -14.67 -8.54
C GLN A 549 5.80 -15.84 -9.52
N SER A 550 6.53 -15.77 -10.63
CA SER A 550 6.57 -16.84 -11.64
C SER A 550 7.60 -17.94 -11.36
N ASN A 551 8.50 -17.77 -10.38
CA ASN A 551 9.57 -18.73 -10.08
C ASN A 551 9.59 -19.13 -8.60
N GLY A 552 9.04 -20.32 -8.29
CA GLY A 552 8.96 -20.83 -6.93
C GLY A 552 10.30 -21.03 -6.22
N ALA A 553 11.37 -21.38 -6.94
CA ALA A 553 12.70 -21.52 -6.35
C ALA A 553 13.28 -20.15 -5.95
N LEU A 554 13.03 -19.12 -6.76
CA LEU A 554 13.40 -17.74 -6.43
C LEU A 554 12.58 -17.20 -5.26
N GLN A 555 11.26 -17.47 -5.25
CA GLN A 555 10.39 -17.08 -4.13
C GLN A 555 10.85 -17.73 -2.82
N PHE A 556 11.19 -19.02 -2.84
CA PHE A 556 11.76 -19.71 -1.69
C PHE A 556 13.09 -19.09 -1.26
N GLY A 557 14.01 -18.85 -2.21
CA GLY A 557 15.31 -18.23 -1.93
C GLY A 557 15.21 -16.84 -1.32
N VAL A 558 14.29 -16.00 -1.81
CA VAL A 558 14.00 -14.66 -1.28
C VAL A 558 13.45 -14.73 0.16
N ASN A 559 12.51 -15.64 0.44
CA ASN A 559 11.98 -15.84 1.79
C ASN A 559 13.06 -16.31 2.78
N VAL A 560 13.88 -17.29 2.39
CA VAL A 560 14.98 -17.79 3.22
C VAL A 560 15.98 -16.67 3.48
N SER A 561 16.38 -15.92 2.45
CA SER A 561 17.31 -14.80 2.56
C SER A 561 16.80 -13.71 3.52
N LEU A 562 15.51 -13.37 3.43
CA LEU A 562 14.84 -12.45 4.34
C LEU A 562 14.95 -12.92 5.80
N LEU A 563 14.62 -14.18 6.08
CA LEU A 563 14.68 -14.74 7.43
C LEU A 563 16.12 -14.82 7.96
N ILE A 564 17.09 -15.14 7.11
CA ILE A 564 18.51 -15.12 7.49
C ILE A 564 18.95 -13.70 7.84
N GLY A 565 18.60 -12.71 7.03
CA GLY A 565 18.92 -11.30 7.32
C GLY A 565 18.36 -10.84 8.66
N ALA A 566 17.08 -11.12 8.93
CA ALA A 566 16.45 -10.81 10.20
C ALA A 566 17.09 -11.57 11.37
N GLY A 567 17.37 -12.86 11.20
CA GLY A 567 18.03 -13.70 12.20
C GLY A 567 19.44 -13.22 12.53
N CYS A 568 20.25 -12.85 11.53
CA CYS A 568 21.59 -12.30 11.74
C CYS A 568 21.54 -11.00 12.54
N MET A 569 20.65 -10.08 12.19
CA MET A 569 20.52 -8.81 12.92
C MET A 569 20.01 -9.04 14.36
N SER A 570 19.08 -9.97 14.57
CA SER A 570 18.61 -10.34 15.91
C SER A 570 19.72 -10.96 16.78
N LEU A 571 20.59 -11.80 16.19
CA LEU A 571 21.73 -12.38 16.90
C LEU A 571 22.76 -11.31 17.27
N LEU A 572 23.03 -10.36 16.37
CA LEU A 572 23.91 -9.23 16.64
C LEU A 572 23.34 -8.31 17.72
N ALA A 573 22.04 -8.03 17.69
CA ALA A 573 21.36 -7.22 18.70
C ALA A 573 21.34 -7.86 20.09
N LYS A 574 21.32 -9.21 20.18
CA LYS A 574 21.46 -9.92 21.46
C LYS A 574 22.91 -10.01 21.95
N TRP A 575 23.86 -9.94 21.02
CA TRP A 575 25.29 -10.07 21.32
C TRP A 575 25.93 -8.74 21.72
N ALA A 576 25.49 -7.64 21.11
CA ALA A 576 25.76 -6.28 21.56
C ALA A 576 24.97 -5.97 22.83
#